data_AF-A0A817RR76-F1
#
_entry.id   AF-A0A817RR76-F1
#
_cell.length_a   1.000
_cell.length_b   1.000
_cell.length_c   1.000
_cell.angle_alpha   90.00
_cell.angle_beta   90.00
_cell.angle_gamma   90.00
#
_symmetry.space_group_name_H-M   'P 1'
#
loop_
_entity.id
_entity.type
_entity.pdbx_description
1 polymer ?
#
loop_
_entity_poly.entity_id
_entity_poly.type
_entity_poly.pdbx_seq_one_letter_code
_entity_poly.pdbx_strand_id
1 'polypeptide(L)'
;MPSGVHFSVDMKKLIFRVIKFVENEKTGPSIPLYNCNARLVAMLGISEGALLKLKKELTAAQNAEEQEYRPPRLRSQSKVRPVSKLKRRSSASIVVPEPEPTKKRSGRVPIKLSEQADSEIRFQFHALLAENIYPNTDNLLERLHQLHNDFPVQSKTTLRRHLHRIGFSYKSTTKVNEIAMEFNVEIVRLPVRHCCLNPIELCWANLKEYVRKGNTRFQLTDVRELAAQFIASYDGDTATKVIKRTQEIENKFKIADRHMEENIEPMLDDEESSEESDVVSSDDE
;
A
#
# COMPACT_ATOMS: atom_id res chain seq x y z
N MET A 1 26.39 -20.98 30.30
CA MET A 1 24.93 -20.69 30.27
C MET A 1 24.19 -22.01 30.10
N PRO A 2 23.15 -22.33 30.89
CA PRO A 2 22.56 -23.65 30.88
C PRO A 2 21.90 -23.93 29.52
N SER A 3 22.52 -24.81 28.76
CA SER A 3 22.00 -25.34 27.52
C SER A 3 20.97 -26.41 27.82
N GLY A 4 19.72 -26.20 27.40
CA GLY A 4 18.71 -27.25 27.34
C GLY A 4 17.59 -27.11 28.36
N VAL A 5 16.70 -26.13 28.17
CA VAL A 5 15.37 -26.21 28.79
C VAL A 5 14.61 -27.31 28.06
N HIS A 6 14.51 -28.49 28.67
CA HIS A 6 13.65 -29.56 28.18
C HIS A 6 12.20 -29.21 28.52
N PHE A 7 11.42 -28.85 27.50
CA PHE A 7 9.99 -28.59 27.66
C PHE A 7 9.22 -29.91 27.75
N SER A 8 8.32 -30.03 28.74
CA SER A 8 7.33 -31.10 28.81
C SER A 8 6.48 -31.14 27.54
N VAL A 9 5.96 -32.32 27.17
CA VAL A 9 5.12 -32.53 25.98
C VAL A 9 3.91 -31.59 25.97
N ASP A 10 3.27 -31.38 27.13
CA ASP A 10 2.10 -30.49 27.23
C ASP A 10 2.48 -29.01 27.10
N MET A 11 3.66 -28.65 27.62
CA MET A 11 4.21 -27.30 27.46
C MET A 11 4.55 -27.04 25.99
N LYS A 12 5.12 -28.02 25.28
CA LYS A 12 5.39 -27.90 23.83
C LYS A 12 4.10 -27.71 23.03
N LYS A 13 3.03 -28.44 23.34
CA LYS A 13 1.72 -28.27 22.69
C LYS A 13 1.17 -26.86 22.89
N LEU A 14 1.27 -26.32 24.09
CA LEU A 14 0.84 -24.95 24.39
C LEU A 14 1.68 -23.93 23.60
N ILE A 15 3.01 -24.07 23.64
CA ILE A 15 3.94 -23.19 22.91
C ILE A 15 3.65 -23.24 21.40
N PHE A 16 3.39 -24.41 20.83
CA PHE A 16 3.06 -24.57 19.41
C PHE A 16 1.76 -23.87 19.03
N ARG A 17 0.73 -23.89 19.88
CA ARG A 17 -0.50 -23.11 19.67
C ARG A 17 -0.24 -21.61 19.65
N VAL A 18 0.58 -21.11 20.60
CA VAL A 18 0.96 -19.70 20.67
C VAL A 18 1.77 -19.27 19.44
N ILE A 19 2.71 -20.10 18.98
CA ILE A 19 3.47 -19.85 17.75
C ILE A 19 2.53 -19.75 16.55
N LYS A 20 1.61 -20.71 16.37
CA LYS A 20 0.64 -20.72 15.26
C LYS A 20 -0.28 -19.50 15.29
N PHE A 21 -0.75 -19.10 16.47
CA PHE A 21 -1.57 -17.91 16.66
C PHE A 21 -0.85 -16.63 16.20
N VAL A 22 0.38 -16.40 16.69
CA VAL A 22 1.17 -15.21 16.33
C VAL A 22 1.58 -15.20 14.86
N GLU A 23 1.82 -16.37 14.26
CA GLU A 23 2.15 -16.45 12.82
C GLU A 23 0.94 -16.24 11.91
N ASN A 24 -0.26 -16.64 12.32
CA ASN A 24 -1.51 -16.38 11.58
C ASN A 24 -1.91 -14.90 11.60
N GLU A 25 -1.50 -14.15 12.64
CA GLU A 25 -1.72 -12.69 12.69
C GLU A 25 -0.89 -11.92 11.66
N LYS A 26 0.16 -12.52 11.05
CA LYS A 26 0.96 -11.87 10.00
C LYS A 26 0.12 -11.46 8.77
N THR A 27 -1.02 -12.09 8.56
CA THR A 27 -1.92 -11.82 7.42
C THR A 27 -3.15 -10.97 7.79
N GLY A 28 -3.28 -10.52 9.05
CA GLY A 28 -4.39 -9.68 9.53
C GLY A 28 -4.12 -8.16 9.50
N PRO A 29 -5.08 -7.30 9.88
CA PRO A 29 -4.92 -5.85 9.82
C PRO A 29 -3.90 -5.34 10.85
N SER A 30 -2.72 -5.03 10.33
CA SER A 30 -1.76 -3.98 10.74
C SER A 30 -1.66 -3.64 12.23
N ILE A 31 -1.19 -4.57 13.06
CA ILE A 31 -0.35 -4.16 14.21
C ILE A 31 1.10 -4.13 13.69
N PRO A 32 1.75 -2.95 13.63
CA PRO A 32 3.12 -2.83 13.16
C PRO A 32 4.06 -3.34 14.27
N LEU A 33 4.20 -4.66 14.38
CA LEU A 33 5.04 -5.27 15.39
C LEU A 33 6.32 -5.76 14.73
N TYR A 34 7.38 -4.99 14.96
CA TYR A 34 8.75 -5.40 14.69
C TYR A 34 8.99 -6.83 15.22
N ASN A 35 9.32 -7.73 14.29
CA ASN A 35 9.81 -9.10 14.48
C ASN A 35 8.95 -10.03 15.37
N CYS A 36 8.12 -10.88 14.74
CA CYS A 36 7.33 -11.93 15.41
C CYS A 36 8.14 -12.83 16.35
N ASN A 37 9.43 -13.05 16.09
CA ASN A 37 10.28 -13.86 16.96
C ASN A 37 10.54 -13.14 18.30
N ALA A 38 10.75 -11.82 18.28
CA ALA A 38 10.96 -11.03 19.50
C ALA A 38 9.72 -11.05 20.40
N ARG A 39 8.51 -11.01 19.81
CA ARG A 39 7.25 -11.16 20.54
C ARG A 39 7.09 -12.55 21.16
N LEU A 40 7.44 -13.60 20.42
CA LEU A 40 7.40 -14.97 20.92
C LEU A 40 8.40 -15.20 22.06
N VAL A 41 9.60 -14.64 21.94
CA VAL A 41 10.63 -14.64 23.00
C VAL A 41 10.09 -13.96 24.27
N ALA A 42 9.47 -12.78 24.13
CA ALA A 42 8.89 -12.04 25.25
C ALA A 42 7.68 -12.75 25.90
N MET A 43 6.77 -13.29 25.08
CA MET A 43 5.55 -13.98 25.58
C MET A 43 5.86 -15.30 26.30
N LEU A 44 6.85 -16.04 25.79
CA LEU A 44 7.20 -17.35 26.32
C LEU A 44 8.31 -17.28 27.38
N GLY A 45 9.00 -16.15 27.50
CA GLY A 45 10.14 -15.98 28.41
C GLY A 45 11.34 -16.88 28.05
N ILE A 46 11.45 -17.31 26.78
CA ILE A 46 12.49 -18.24 26.32
C ILE A 46 13.53 -17.53 25.45
N SER A 47 14.75 -18.07 25.38
CA SER A 47 15.77 -17.53 24.49
C SER A 47 15.41 -17.72 23.00
N GLU A 48 15.91 -16.82 22.14
CA GLU A 48 15.68 -16.90 20.70
C GLU A 48 16.19 -18.22 20.09
N GLY A 49 17.30 -18.75 20.62
CA GLY A 49 17.82 -20.06 20.23
C GLY A 49 16.89 -21.23 20.59
N ALA A 50 16.20 -21.17 21.73
CA ALA A 50 15.20 -22.16 22.12
C ALA A 50 13.95 -22.08 21.22
N LEU A 51 13.52 -20.86 20.90
CA LEU A 51 12.41 -20.63 19.97
C LEU A 51 12.69 -21.20 18.57
N LEU A 52 13.90 -20.99 18.03
CA LEU A 52 14.29 -21.53 16.72
C LEU A 52 14.32 -23.06 16.68
N LYS A 53 14.72 -23.70 17.78
CA LYS A 53 14.64 -25.17 17.91
C LYS A 53 13.19 -25.65 17.92
N LEU A 54 12.34 -25.00 18.70
CA LEU A 54 10.91 -25.33 18.78
C LEU A 54 10.19 -25.14 17.44
N LYS A 55 10.52 -24.08 16.67
CA LYS A 55 9.97 -23.91 15.32
C LYS A 55 10.39 -25.03 14.37
N LYS A 56 11.65 -25.48 14.42
CA LYS A 56 12.13 -26.62 13.63
C LYS A 56 11.42 -27.93 14.02
N GLU A 57 11.20 -28.15 15.32
CA GLU A 57 10.43 -29.31 15.81
C GLU A 57 8.98 -29.27 15.32
N LEU A 58 8.33 -28.10 15.34
CA LEU A 58 6.97 -27.92 14.81
C LEU A 58 6.89 -28.26 13.31
N THR A 59 7.79 -27.71 12.50
CA THR A 59 7.81 -27.99 11.04
C THR A 59 8.11 -29.46 10.76
N ALA A 60 8.98 -30.09 11.55
CA ALA A 60 9.26 -31.52 11.43
C ALA A 60 8.02 -32.38 11.78
N ALA A 61 7.26 -32.00 12.82
CA ALA A 61 6.02 -32.68 13.18
C ALA A 61 4.93 -32.54 12.10
N GLN A 62 4.76 -31.33 11.53
CA GLN A 62 3.81 -31.08 10.44
C GLN A 62 4.15 -31.88 9.18
N ASN A 63 5.44 -31.94 8.82
CA ASN A 63 5.90 -32.71 7.66
C ASN A 63 5.76 -34.24 7.89
N ALA A 64 5.86 -34.70 9.13
CA ALA A 64 5.62 -36.11 9.48
C ALA A 64 4.12 -36.47 9.35
N GLU A 65 3.22 -35.61 9.84
CA GLU A 65 1.77 -35.76 9.67
C GLU A 65 1.35 -35.73 8.18
N GLU A 66 1.96 -34.86 7.36
CA GLU A 66 1.72 -34.81 5.91
C GLU A 66 2.27 -36.02 5.13
N GLN A 67 3.30 -36.70 5.64
CA GLN A 67 3.83 -37.92 5.03
C GLN A 67 2.97 -39.14 5.34
N GLU A 68 2.30 -39.16 6.50
CA GLU A 68 1.42 -40.24 6.93
C GLU A 68 0.05 -40.21 6.21
N TYR A 69 -0.39 -39.03 5.74
CA TYR A 69 -1.60 -38.86 4.93
C TYR A 69 -1.27 -38.56 3.46
N ARG A 70 -0.99 -39.59 2.64
CA ARG A 70 -0.85 -39.45 1.18
C ARG A 70 -1.96 -40.20 0.42
N PRO A 71 -3.03 -39.54 -0.03
CA PRO A 71 -3.96 -40.12 -1.01
C PRO A 71 -3.32 -40.20 -2.42
N PRO A 72 -3.83 -41.07 -3.33
CA PRO A 72 -3.23 -41.31 -4.64
C PRO A 72 -3.21 -40.05 -5.51
N ARG A 73 -2.04 -39.65 -6.01
CA ARG A 73 -1.88 -38.43 -6.82
C ARG A 73 -2.31 -38.68 -8.29
N LEU A 74 -3.35 -37.96 -8.72
CA LEU A 74 -3.61 -37.68 -10.13
C LEU A 74 -2.51 -36.76 -10.68
N ARG A 75 -1.99 -37.14 -11.84
CA ARG A 75 -0.81 -36.57 -12.50
C ARG A 75 -1.22 -35.30 -13.25
N SER A 76 -0.86 -34.12 -12.76
CA SER A 76 -0.87 -32.89 -13.56
C SER A 76 0.50 -32.21 -13.53
N GLN A 77 0.95 -31.82 -14.71
CA GLN A 77 2.29 -31.33 -14.98
C GLN A 77 2.41 -29.85 -14.64
N SER A 78 3.47 -29.47 -13.92
CA SER A 78 4.35 -28.36 -14.32
C SER A 78 5.55 -28.27 -13.37
N LYS A 79 6.75 -28.33 -13.95
CA LYS A 79 8.04 -28.17 -13.29
C LYS A 79 8.24 -26.69 -12.92
N VAL A 80 8.33 -26.37 -11.64
CA VAL A 80 9.00 -25.14 -11.17
C VAL A 80 10.43 -25.51 -10.78
N ARG A 81 11.42 -24.87 -11.41
CA ARG A 81 12.85 -25.06 -11.12
C ARG A 81 13.19 -24.52 -9.71
N PRO A 82 14.07 -25.17 -8.94
CA PRO A 82 14.50 -24.65 -7.64
C PRO A 82 15.53 -23.53 -7.79
N VAL A 83 15.37 -22.47 -7.00
CA VAL A 83 16.31 -21.35 -6.88
C VAL A 83 17.58 -21.84 -6.17
N SER A 84 18.71 -21.77 -6.87
CA SER A 84 20.03 -22.14 -6.35
C SER A 84 20.55 -21.12 -5.33
N LYS A 85 21.20 -21.66 -4.28
CA LYS A 85 21.87 -20.99 -3.16
C LYS A 85 22.72 -19.79 -3.59
N LEU A 86 22.51 -18.62 -2.97
CA LEU A 86 23.40 -17.46 -3.07
C LEU A 86 24.74 -17.75 -2.36
N LYS A 87 25.82 -17.80 -3.15
CA LYS A 87 27.20 -17.83 -2.67
C LYS A 87 27.63 -16.38 -2.38
N ARG A 88 28.12 -16.09 -1.18
CA ARG A 88 28.71 -14.79 -0.81
C ARG A 88 29.86 -14.48 -1.76
N ARG A 89 29.75 -13.40 -2.55
CA ARG A 89 30.86 -12.85 -3.34
C ARG A 89 31.58 -11.79 -2.53
N SER A 90 32.90 -11.91 -2.50
CA SER A 90 33.85 -10.95 -1.96
C SER A 90 33.83 -9.64 -2.76
N SER A 91 34.22 -8.56 -2.09
CA SER A 91 34.32 -7.19 -2.59
C SER A 91 35.20 -7.07 -3.85
N ALA A 92 34.55 -6.89 -4.99
CA ALA A 92 35.14 -6.31 -6.19
C ALA A 92 34.16 -5.24 -6.70
N SER A 93 34.69 -4.09 -7.11
CA SER A 93 33.96 -2.89 -7.55
C SER A 93 32.80 -3.22 -8.48
N ILE A 94 31.58 -2.93 -8.02
CA ILE A 94 30.35 -3.07 -8.80
C ILE A 94 30.32 -1.89 -9.77
N VAL A 95 30.70 -2.12 -11.02
CA VAL A 95 30.29 -1.25 -12.12
C VAL A 95 28.78 -1.44 -12.24
N VAL A 96 28.01 -0.41 -11.87
CA VAL A 96 26.55 -0.41 -11.98
C VAL A 96 26.22 -0.26 -13.48
N PRO A 97 25.61 -1.26 -14.13
CA PRO A 97 25.14 -1.10 -15.49
C PRO A 97 24.01 -0.06 -15.48
N GLU A 98 24.05 0.84 -16.44
CA GLU A 98 23.03 1.86 -16.66
C GLU A 98 21.65 1.18 -16.83
N PRO A 99 20.59 1.68 -16.18
CA PRO A 99 19.29 1.02 -16.19
C PRO A 99 18.69 1.05 -17.59
N GLU A 100 18.41 -0.11 -18.17
CA GLU A 100 17.69 -0.18 -19.44
C GLU A 100 16.32 0.49 -19.34
N PRO A 101 15.88 1.19 -20.40
CA PRO A 101 14.59 1.87 -20.42
C PRO A 101 13.46 0.86 -20.14
N THR A 102 12.63 1.19 -19.15
CA THR A 102 11.50 0.34 -18.77
C THR A 102 10.58 0.14 -19.97
N LYS A 103 10.38 -1.11 -20.40
CA LYS A 103 9.43 -1.46 -21.47
C LYS A 103 8.05 -0.88 -21.13
N LYS A 104 7.58 0.10 -21.92
CA LYS A 104 6.22 0.65 -21.79
C LYS A 104 5.24 -0.52 -21.93
N ARG A 105 4.45 -0.76 -20.88
CA ARG A 105 3.39 -1.78 -20.92
C ARG A 105 2.36 -1.36 -21.97
N SER A 106 2.01 -2.28 -22.87
CA SER A 106 0.89 -2.06 -23.79
C SER A 106 -0.37 -1.72 -22.97
N GLY A 107 -1.03 -0.63 -23.32
CA GLY A 107 -2.28 -0.22 -22.68
C GLY A 107 -3.32 -1.33 -22.81
N ARG A 108 -4.00 -1.70 -21.72
CA ARG A 108 -5.14 -2.62 -21.81
C ARG A 108 -6.28 -1.95 -22.58
N VAL A 109 -6.81 -2.64 -23.58
CA VAL A 109 -7.98 -2.19 -24.33
C VAL A 109 -9.16 -2.03 -23.36
N PRO A 110 -9.87 -0.89 -23.37
CA PRO A 110 -11.04 -0.70 -22.51
C PRO A 110 -12.15 -1.66 -22.91
N ILE A 111 -12.65 -2.44 -21.95
CA ILE A 111 -13.84 -3.29 -22.12
C ILE A 111 -15.01 -2.37 -22.49
N LYS A 112 -15.70 -2.67 -23.59
CA LYS A 112 -16.99 -2.06 -23.94
C LYS A 112 -18.09 -2.93 -23.33
N LEU A 113 -18.89 -2.37 -22.45
CA LEU A 113 -20.07 -3.04 -21.90
C LEU A 113 -21.24 -2.92 -22.88
N SER A 114 -22.16 -3.87 -22.84
CA SER A 114 -23.43 -3.75 -23.56
C SER A 114 -24.34 -2.71 -22.90
N GLU A 115 -25.25 -2.13 -23.67
CA GLU A 115 -26.24 -1.16 -23.16
C GLU A 115 -27.13 -1.74 -22.04
N GLN A 116 -27.34 -3.06 -22.06
CA GLN A 116 -28.03 -3.80 -21.00
C GLN A 116 -27.22 -3.81 -19.70
N ALA A 117 -25.91 -4.03 -19.76
CA ALA A 117 -25.04 -4.01 -18.59
C ALA A 117 -24.93 -2.59 -17.98
N ASP A 118 -24.91 -1.55 -18.82
CA ASP A 118 -24.92 -0.16 -18.36
C ASP A 118 -26.26 0.21 -17.68
N SER A 119 -27.37 -0.29 -18.20
CA SER A 119 -28.71 -0.13 -17.61
C SER A 119 -28.83 -0.86 -16.26
N GLU A 120 -28.27 -2.05 -16.16
CA GLU A 120 -28.23 -2.83 -14.91
C GLU A 120 -27.40 -2.11 -13.83
N ILE A 121 -26.25 -1.55 -14.20
CA ILE A 121 -25.42 -0.74 -13.29
C ILE A 121 -26.23 0.46 -12.76
N ARG A 122 -26.97 1.16 -13.63
CA ARG A 122 -27.83 2.30 -13.23
C ARG A 122 -28.94 1.85 -12.30
N PHE A 123 -29.63 0.76 -12.63
CA PHE A 123 -30.73 0.23 -11.84
C PHE A 123 -30.28 -0.17 -10.44
N GLN A 124 -29.21 -0.95 -10.32
CA GLN A 124 -28.69 -1.37 -9.01
C GLN A 124 -28.14 -0.20 -8.18
N PHE A 125 -27.56 0.81 -8.83
CA PHE A 125 -27.15 2.03 -8.16
C PHE A 125 -28.35 2.76 -7.54
N HIS A 126 -29.46 2.91 -8.26
CA HIS A 126 -30.68 3.54 -7.75
C HIS A 126 -31.42 2.66 -6.73
N ALA A 127 -31.37 1.34 -6.86
CA ALA A 127 -31.92 0.40 -5.90
C ALA A 127 -31.21 0.51 -4.53
N LEU A 128 -29.88 0.63 -4.52
CA LEU A 128 -29.11 0.87 -3.29
C LEU A 128 -29.53 2.17 -2.59
N LEU A 129 -29.76 3.24 -3.36
CA LEU A 129 -30.25 4.50 -2.81
C LEU A 129 -31.67 4.39 -2.24
N ALA A 130 -32.56 3.63 -2.90
CA ALA A 130 -33.91 3.38 -2.40
C ALA A 130 -33.93 2.58 -1.09
N GLU A 131 -32.94 1.71 -0.88
CA GLU A 131 -32.73 0.95 0.36
C GLU A 131 -32.02 1.73 1.46
N ASN A 132 -31.75 3.04 1.27
CA ASN A 132 -30.94 3.89 2.16
C ASN A 132 -29.50 3.39 2.38
N ILE A 133 -28.95 2.61 1.45
CA ILE A 133 -27.57 2.13 1.51
C ILE A 133 -26.70 3.02 0.60
N TYR A 134 -25.62 3.59 1.14
CA TYR A 134 -24.72 4.42 0.35
C TYR A 134 -24.01 3.59 -0.75
N PRO A 135 -24.16 3.95 -2.04
CA PRO A 135 -23.60 3.19 -3.14
C PRO A 135 -22.09 3.46 -3.29
N ASN A 136 -21.28 2.72 -2.54
CA ASN A 136 -19.84 2.61 -2.76
C ASN A 136 -19.57 1.74 -4.00
N THR A 137 -18.46 1.97 -4.71
CA THR A 137 -18.01 1.09 -5.80
C THR A 137 -17.87 -0.36 -5.37
N ASP A 138 -17.57 -0.59 -4.10
CA ASP A 138 -17.40 -1.92 -3.53
C ASP A 138 -18.75 -2.61 -3.33
N ASN A 139 -19.68 -1.93 -2.67
CA ASN A 139 -21.03 -2.42 -2.43
C ASN A 139 -21.79 -2.66 -3.75
N LEU A 140 -21.60 -1.77 -4.73
CA LEU A 140 -22.20 -1.92 -6.06
C LEU A 140 -21.61 -3.11 -6.82
N LEU A 141 -20.29 -3.30 -6.77
CA LEU A 141 -19.63 -4.43 -7.43
C LEU A 141 -20.08 -5.77 -6.82
N GLU A 142 -20.14 -5.83 -5.49
CA GLU A 142 -20.60 -7.02 -4.77
C GLU A 142 -22.05 -7.35 -5.10
N ARG A 143 -22.95 -6.36 -5.12
CA ARG A 143 -24.35 -6.54 -5.51
C ARG A 143 -24.51 -7.01 -6.96
N LEU A 144 -23.70 -6.47 -7.87
CA LEU A 144 -23.70 -6.89 -9.28
C LEU A 144 -23.23 -8.35 -9.43
N HIS A 145 -22.22 -8.78 -8.66
CA HIS A 145 -21.75 -10.17 -8.67
C HIS A 145 -22.72 -11.14 -7.99
N GLN A 146 -23.46 -10.69 -6.96
CA GLN A 146 -24.51 -11.49 -6.32
C GLN A 146 -25.69 -11.78 -7.27
N LEU A 147 -26.06 -10.82 -8.11
CA LEU A 147 -27.18 -10.96 -9.05
C LEU A 147 -26.76 -11.58 -10.39
N HIS A 148 -25.53 -11.31 -10.84
CA HIS A 148 -24.96 -11.82 -12.07
C HIS A 148 -23.57 -12.38 -11.82
N ASN A 149 -23.48 -13.70 -11.65
CA ASN A 149 -22.23 -14.41 -11.35
C ASN A 149 -21.17 -14.21 -12.47
N ASP A 150 -21.60 -13.98 -13.71
CA ASP A 150 -20.74 -13.75 -14.89
C ASP A 150 -20.66 -12.28 -15.34
N PHE A 151 -20.87 -11.31 -14.43
CA PHE A 151 -20.80 -9.90 -14.82
C PHE A 151 -19.39 -9.53 -15.33
N PRO A 152 -19.26 -8.91 -16.52
CA PRO A 152 -17.96 -8.67 -17.17
C PRO A 152 -17.02 -7.72 -16.39
N VAL A 153 -17.55 -6.94 -15.46
CA VAL A 153 -16.75 -6.05 -14.62
C VAL A 153 -16.29 -6.80 -13.36
N GLN A 154 -15.01 -7.14 -13.32
CA GLN A 154 -14.42 -7.85 -12.16
C GLN A 154 -13.66 -6.92 -11.19
N SER A 155 -13.33 -5.70 -11.60
CA SER A 155 -12.52 -4.77 -10.79
C SER A 155 -13.26 -3.48 -10.47
N LYS A 156 -13.12 -3.02 -9.22
CA LYS A 156 -13.54 -1.71 -8.72
C LYS A 156 -13.10 -0.56 -9.63
N THR A 157 -11.87 -0.64 -10.16
CA THR A 157 -11.31 0.40 -11.04
C THR A 157 -11.99 0.44 -12.41
N THR A 158 -12.38 -0.73 -12.92
CA THR A 158 -13.11 -0.85 -14.18
C THR A 158 -14.54 -0.37 -14.00
N LEU A 159 -15.20 -0.76 -12.91
CA LEU A 159 -16.54 -0.26 -12.56
C LEU A 159 -16.55 1.27 -12.43
N ARG A 160 -15.57 1.85 -11.73
CA ARG A 160 -15.43 3.29 -11.60
C ARG A 160 -15.28 4.00 -12.94
N ARG A 161 -14.46 3.46 -13.85
CA ARG A 161 -14.30 3.99 -15.23
C ARG A 161 -15.60 3.93 -16.02
N HIS A 162 -16.36 2.83 -15.88
CA HIS A 162 -17.67 2.71 -16.53
C HIS A 162 -18.70 3.67 -15.94
N LEU A 163 -18.78 3.81 -14.63
CA LEU A 163 -19.66 4.78 -13.97
C LEU A 163 -19.41 6.21 -14.49
N HIS A 164 -18.15 6.62 -14.60
CA HIS A 164 -17.80 7.91 -15.19
C HIS A 164 -18.22 8.04 -16.67
N ARG A 165 -18.05 6.99 -17.48
CA ARG A 165 -18.48 6.97 -18.89
C ARG A 165 -20.00 7.05 -19.03
N ILE A 166 -20.73 6.42 -18.11
CA ILE A 166 -22.20 6.39 -18.07
C ILE A 166 -22.79 7.73 -17.58
N GLY A 167 -21.94 8.67 -17.12
CA GLY A 167 -22.33 10.01 -16.68
C GLY A 167 -22.43 10.18 -15.16
N PHE A 168 -22.07 9.15 -14.37
CA PHE A 168 -21.99 9.32 -12.92
C PHE A 168 -20.76 10.17 -12.57
N SER A 169 -21.00 11.28 -11.90
CA SER A 169 -19.95 12.08 -11.27
C SER A 169 -19.95 11.81 -9.77
N TYR A 170 -18.78 11.53 -9.21
CA TYR A 170 -18.63 11.48 -7.76
C TYR A 170 -18.59 12.91 -7.25
N LYS A 171 -19.58 13.28 -6.43
CA LYS A 171 -19.54 14.53 -5.69
C LYS A 171 -18.38 14.48 -4.69
N SER A 172 -17.33 15.23 -4.96
CA SER A 172 -16.19 15.38 -4.06
C SER A 172 -16.64 16.04 -2.77
N THR A 173 -16.62 15.29 -1.66
CA THR A 173 -16.73 15.74 -0.25
C THR A 173 -17.46 17.08 -0.05
N THR A 174 -18.69 17.20 -0.56
CA THR A 174 -19.31 18.52 -0.72
C THR A 174 -19.68 19.14 0.62
N LYS A 175 -20.11 18.34 1.60
CA LYS A 175 -20.49 18.84 2.94
C LYS A 175 -19.38 19.60 3.66
N VAL A 176 -18.13 19.13 3.60
CA VAL A 176 -17.00 19.83 4.25
C VAL A 176 -16.69 21.12 3.50
N ASN A 177 -16.78 21.11 2.18
CA ASN A 177 -16.59 22.32 1.37
C ASN A 177 -17.74 23.32 1.56
N GLU A 178 -18.99 22.86 1.69
CA GLU A 178 -20.18 23.67 1.95
C GLU A 178 -20.05 24.39 3.29
N ILE A 179 -19.67 23.68 4.35
CA ILE A 179 -19.41 24.28 5.68
C ILE A 179 -18.24 25.27 5.58
N ALA A 180 -17.14 24.90 4.93
CA ALA A 180 -16.01 25.81 4.80
C ALA A 180 -16.36 27.09 4.01
N MET A 181 -17.21 26.99 2.98
CA MET A 181 -17.75 28.14 2.26
C MET A 181 -18.63 29.02 3.16
N GLU A 182 -19.49 28.41 3.99
CA GLU A 182 -20.34 29.14 4.95
C GLU A 182 -19.50 29.99 5.92
N PHE A 183 -18.36 29.47 6.37
CA PHE A 183 -17.43 30.18 7.26
C PHE A 183 -16.34 30.98 6.52
N ASN A 184 -16.40 31.09 5.19
CA ASN A 184 -15.38 31.75 4.35
C ASN A 184 -13.95 31.24 4.62
N VAL A 185 -13.80 29.92 4.82
CA VAL A 185 -12.53 29.23 5.07
C VAL A 185 -12.05 28.57 3.79
N GLU A 186 -10.84 28.92 3.36
CA GLU A 186 -10.17 28.24 2.25
C GLU A 186 -9.58 26.90 2.73
N ILE A 187 -9.96 25.80 2.06
CA ILE A 187 -9.41 24.47 2.37
C ILE A 187 -8.16 24.23 1.54
N VAL A 188 -7.01 24.18 2.22
CA VAL A 188 -5.75 23.71 1.62
C VAL A 188 -5.71 22.18 1.66
N ARG A 189 -5.68 21.55 0.47
CA ARG A 189 -5.64 20.09 0.33
C ARG A 189 -4.19 19.62 0.21
N LEU A 190 -3.85 18.57 0.95
CA LEU A 190 -2.53 17.94 0.90
C LEU A 190 -2.47 16.82 -0.14
N PRO A 191 -1.34 16.65 -0.85
CA PRO A 191 -1.13 15.50 -1.71
C PRO A 191 -1.15 14.19 -0.91
N VAL A 192 -1.70 13.14 -1.53
CA VAL A 192 -1.80 11.81 -0.91
C VAL A 192 -0.40 11.29 -0.56
N ARG A 193 -0.23 10.72 0.64
CA ARG A 193 1.05 10.19 1.17
C ARG A 193 2.17 11.22 1.39
N HIS A 194 1.86 12.52 1.39
CA HIS A 194 2.84 13.58 1.65
C HIS A 194 2.57 14.26 3.00
N CYS A 195 2.56 13.50 4.09
CA CYS A 195 2.35 14.04 5.43
C CYS A 195 3.45 15.05 5.85
N CYS A 196 4.63 14.99 5.24
CA CYS A 196 5.70 15.97 5.43
C CYS A 196 5.33 17.40 5.00
N LEU A 197 4.29 17.56 4.16
CA LEU A 197 3.73 18.85 3.77
C LEU A 197 2.68 19.37 4.76
N ASN A 198 2.37 18.61 5.82
CA ASN A 198 1.44 19.02 6.85
C ASN A 198 2.21 19.59 8.07
N PRO A 199 2.11 20.90 8.38
CA PRO A 199 2.88 21.50 9.47
C PRO A 199 2.54 20.90 10.85
N ILE A 200 1.31 20.42 11.06
CA ILE A 200 0.91 19.84 12.34
C ILE A 200 1.70 18.58 12.72
N GLU A 201 2.23 17.83 11.73
CA GLU A 201 3.05 16.64 11.98
C GLU A 201 4.33 17.00 12.74
N LEU A 202 4.89 18.18 12.47
CA LEU A 202 6.07 18.67 13.15
C LEU A 202 5.72 19.15 14.57
N CYS A 203 4.54 19.76 14.76
CA CYS A 203 4.00 20.07 16.09
C CYS A 203 3.82 18.79 16.92
N TRP A 204 3.27 17.72 16.33
CA TRP A 204 3.12 16.42 16.99
C TRP A 204 4.46 15.80 17.36
N ALA A 205 5.48 15.90 16.52
CA ALA A 205 6.82 15.43 16.84
C ALA A 205 7.38 16.17 18.08
N ASN A 206 7.24 17.50 18.13
CA ASN A 206 7.70 18.31 19.26
C ASN A 206 6.94 17.99 20.55
N LEU A 207 5.61 17.86 20.47
CA LEU A 207 4.76 17.49 21.60
C LEU A 207 5.14 16.11 22.16
N LYS A 208 5.31 15.12 21.28
CA LYS A 208 5.72 13.77 21.71
C LYS A 208 7.08 13.79 22.39
N GLU A 209 8.03 14.55 21.87
CA GLU A 209 9.36 14.69 22.47
C GLU A 209 9.29 15.37 23.84
N TYR A 210 8.46 16.40 24.00
CA TYR A 210 8.21 17.06 25.28
C TYR A 210 7.62 16.11 26.32
N VAL A 211 6.53 15.42 25.95
CA VAL A 211 5.88 14.43 26.82
C VAL A 211 6.84 13.30 27.17
N ARG A 212 7.63 12.80 26.21
CA ARG A 212 8.61 11.74 26.44
C ARG A 212 9.68 12.13 27.46
N LYS A 213 10.11 13.39 27.48
CA LYS A 213 11.08 13.91 28.45
C LYS A 213 10.48 14.09 29.85
N GLY A 214 9.23 14.55 29.93
CA GLY A 214 8.55 14.82 31.21
C GLY A 214 7.89 13.60 31.86
N ASN A 215 7.45 12.62 31.07
CA ASN A 215 6.70 11.47 31.55
C ASN A 215 7.62 10.39 32.15
N THR A 216 8.14 10.66 33.34
CA THR A 216 9.05 9.76 34.07
C THR A 216 8.32 8.65 34.83
N ARG A 217 7.05 8.88 35.19
CA ARG A 217 6.22 7.92 35.95
C ARG A 217 5.40 6.99 35.05
N PHE A 218 5.43 7.20 33.74
CA PHE A 218 4.70 6.42 32.72
C PHE A 218 3.18 6.36 32.97
N GLN A 219 2.59 7.42 33.55
CA GLN A 219 1.16 7.49 33.83
C GLN A 219 0.42 8.30 32.76
N LEU A 220 -0.82 7.92 32.47
CA LEU A 220 -1.66 8.63 31.48
C LEU A 220 -2.12 10.01 31.97
N THR A 221 -2.23 10.21 33.29
CA THR A 221 -2.49 11.51 33.91
C THR A 221 -1.39 12.50 33.55
N ASP A 222 -0.14 12.08 33.73
CA ASP A 222 1.04 12.90 33.47
C ASP A 222 1.16 13.22 31.97
N VAL A 223 0.82 12.27 31.09
CA VAL A 223 0.74 12.52 29.64
C VAL A 223 -0.25 13.63 29.31
N ARG A 224 -1.46 13.60 29.92
CA ARG A 224 -2.48 14.62 29.69
C ARG A 224 -2.01 16.00 30.17
N GLU A 225 -1.46 16.06 31.38
CA GLU A 225 -0.99 17.32 31.98
C GLU A 225 0.17 17.92 31.17
N LEU A 226 1.17 17.12 30.81
CA LEU A 226 2.31 17.55 30.01
C LEU A 226 1.89 18.00 28.61
N ALA A 227 0.91 17.33 28.00
CA ALA A 227 0.39 17.74 26.70
C ALA A 227 -0.36 19.07 26.78
N ALA A 228 -1.18 19.28 27.82
CA ALA A 228 -1.85 20.55 28.05
C ALA A 228 -0.85 21.69 28.30
N GLN A 229 0.19 21.44 29.11
CA GLN A 229 1.26 22.40 29.37
C GLN A 229 2.01 22.76 28.08
N PHE A 230 2.37 21.78 27.25
CA PHE A 230 3.01 22.03 25.96
C PHE A 230 2.16 22.93 25.06
N ILE A 231 0.86 22.61 24.91
CA ILE A 231 -0.06 23.39 24.08
C ILE A 231 -0.19 24.82 24.62
N ALA A 232 -0.30 25.00 25.94
CA ALA A 232 -0.37 26.32 26.56
C ALA A 232 0.93 27.14 26.39
N SER A 233 2.08 26.47 26.35
CA SER A 233 3.39 27.10 26.13
C SER A 233 3.74 27.31 24.65
N TYR A 234 2.91 26.83 23.72
CA TYR A 234 3.23 26.85 22.30
C TYR A 234 3.09 28.26 21.74
N ASP A 235 4.22 28.85 21.34
CA ASP A 235 4.29 30.24 20.88
C ASP A 235 4.10 30.39 19.36
N GLY A 236 3.75 31.61 18.95
CA GLY A 236 3.62 31.98 17.55
C GLY A 236 4.94 31.88 16.78
N ASP A 237 6.08 32.08 17.46
CA ASP A 237 7.40 31.99 16.83
C ASP A 237 7.76 30.54 16.47
N THR A 238 7.47 29.57 17.34
CA THR A 238 7.64 28.15 17.01
C THR A 238 6.67 27.73 15.91
N ALA A 239 5.42 28.21 15.94
CA ALA A 239 4.46 27.97 14.86
C ALA A 239 5.00 28.47 13.50
N THR A 240 5.55 29.68 13.47
CA THR A 240 6.13 30.28 12.26
C THR A 240 7.32 29.48 11.74
N LYS A 241 8.20 29.01 12.64
CA LYS A 241 9.33 28.14 12.28
C LYS A 241 8.87 26.82 11.67
N VAL A 242 7.82 26.20 12.24
CA VAL A 242 7.24 24.97 11.72
C VAL A 242 6.67 25.18 10.32
N ILE A 243 5.90 26.25 10.10
CA ILE A 243 5.33 26.58 8.79
C ILE A 243 6.44 26.83 7.76
N LYS A 244 7.46 27.62 8.12
CA LYS A 244 8.61 27.87 7.25
C LYS A 244 9.32 26.59 6.85
N ARG A 245 9.48 25.65 7.80
CA ARG A 245 10.08 24.35 7.52
C ARG A 245 9.25 23.54 6.54
N THR A 246 7.93 23.56 6.65
CA THR A 246 7.03 22.93 5.68
C THR A 246 7.16 23.53 4.28
N GLN A 247 7.26 24.86 4.18
CA GLN A 247 7.48 25.55 2.91
C GLN A 247 8.85 25.20 2.27
N GLU A 248 9.90 25.03 3.08
CA GLU A 248 11.20 24.55 2.59
C GLU A 248 11.11 23.15 1.99
N ILE A 249 10.34 22.25 2.62
CA ILE A 249 10.10 20.89 2.12
C ILE A 249 9.32 20.96 0.80
N GLU A 250 8.27 21.79 0.74
CA GLU A 250 7.48 22.02 -0.47
C GLU A 250 8.35 22.51 -1.62
N ASN A 251 9.23 23.49 -1.38
CA ASN A 251 10.14 24.01 -2.39
C ASN A 251 11.10 22.95 -2.93
N LYS A 252 11.55 22.01 -2.09
CA LYS A 252 12.38 20.89 -2.55
C LYS A 252 11.62 19.97 -3.51
N PHE A 253 10.34 19.71 -3.25
CA PHE A 253 9.50 18.95 -4.18
C PHE A 253 9.32 19.70 -5.49
N LYS A 254 9.01 21.00 -5.44
CA LYS A 254 8.89 21.85 -6.65
C LYS A 254 10.14 21.86 -7.51
N ILE A 255 11.33 21.90 -6.90
CA ILE A 255 12.61 21.85 -7.61
C ILE A 255 12.83 20.46 -8.23
N ALA A 256 12.54 19.39 -7.48
CA ALA A 256 12.67 18.03 -7.98
C ALA A 256 11.72 17.74 -9.16
N ASP A 257 10.47 18.21 -9.08
CA ASP A 257 9.49 18.08 -10.16
C ASP A 257 9.95 18.84 -11.41
N ARG A 258 10.44 20.08 -11.26
CA ARG A 258 11.00 20.85 -12.38
C ARG A 258 12.17 20.14 -13.06
N HIS A 259 13.11 19.59 -12.29
CA HIS A 259 14.21 18.83 -12.87
C HIS A 259 13.77 17.55 -13.57
N MET A 260 12.67 16.93 -13.12
CA MET A 260 12.09 15.78 -13.80
C MET A 260 11.48 16.18 -15.14
N GLU A 261 10.83 17.35 -15.21
CA GLU A 261 10.24 17.90 -16.43
C GLU A 261 11.31 18.35 -17.44
N GLU A 262 12.37 19.01 -16.97
CA GLU A 262 13.48 19.50 -17.81
C GLU A 262 14.38 18.37 -18.34
N ASN A 263 14.52 17.26 -17.61
CA ASN A 263 15.30 16.09 -18.04
C ASN A 263 14.53 15.12 -18.95
N ILE A 264 13.28 15.44 -19.30
CA ILE A 264 12.59 14.76 -20.41
C ILE A 264 13.12 15.40 -21.69
N GLU A 265 14.21 14.82 -22.23
CA GLU A 265 14.68 15.18 -23.57
C GLU A 265 13.52 15.12 -24.57
N PRO A 266 13.36 16.13 -25.45
CA PRO A 266 12.45 16.03 -26.55
C PRO A 266 13.04 15.02 -27.54
N MET A 267 12.56 13.79 -27.50
CA MET A 267 12.71 12.84 -28.60
C MET A 267 11.86 13.40 -29.76
N LEU A 268 12.44 14.36 -30.49
CA LEU A 268 11.87 14.89 -31.72
C LEU A 268 11.95 13.78 -32.76
N ASP A 269 10.78 13.51 -33.34
CA ASP A 269 10.59 12.56 -34.42
C ASP A 269 11.44 12.96 -35.64
N ASP A 270 12.48 12.20 -35.95
CA ASP A 270 13.05 12.16 -37.30
C ASP A 270 12.06 11.41 -38.21
N GLU A 271 10.95 12.06 -38.60
CA GLU A 271 10.22 11.63 -39.80
C GLU A 271 11.05 12.00 -41.03
N GLU A 272 11.81 10.98 -41.44
CA GLU A 272 12.35 10.67 -42.76
C GLU A 272 11.84 11.59 -43.89
N SER A 273 12.74 12.50 -44.29
CA SER A 273 12.75 13.12 -45.62
C SER A 273 12.96 12.02 -46.67
N SER A 274 11.89 11.46 -47.22
CA SER A 274 11.95 10.67 -48.45
C SER A 274 11.45 11.53 -49.62
N GLU A 275 12.42 11.97 -50.41
CA GLU A 275 12.26 12.55 -51.75
C GLU A 275 11.53 11.56 -52.66
N GLU A 276 10.39 11.96 -53.24
CA GLU A 276 9.80 11.28 -54.40
C GLU A 276 9.64 12.33 -55.51
N SER A 277 10.63 12.34 -56.39
CA SER A 277 10.65 13.09 -57.64
C SER A 277 10.23 12.16 -58.78
N ASP A 278 8.96 12.18 -59.16
CA ASP A 278 8.52 11.58 -60.42
C ASP A 278 8.22 12.68 -61.44
N VAL A 279 9.20 12.86 -62.33
CA VAL A 279 9.15 13.66 -63.55
C VAL A 279 8.24 12.98 -64.56
N VAL A 280 7.10 13.60 -64.84
CA VAL A 280 6.24 13.27 -65.98
C VAL A 280 6.91 13.79 -67.26
N SER A 281 7.39 12.89 -68.12
CA SER A 281 7.71 13.18 -69.51
C SER A 281 6.76 12.38 -70.40
N SER A 282 5.83 13.08 -71.02
CA SER A 282 5.03 12.62 -72.15
C SER A 282 5.89 12.69 -73.42
N ASP A 283 5.95 11.60 -74.21
CA ASP A 283 5.93 11.67 -75.67
C ASP A 283 5.73 10.29 -76.34
N ASP A 284 5.04 10.34 -77.49
CA ASP A 284 4.75 9.34 -78.54
C ASP A 284 3.81 8.16 -78.16
N GLU A 285 2.66 7.91 -78.80
CA GLU A 285 2.16 8.10 -80.20
C GLU A 285 0.68 8.53 -80.28
#